data_AF-A0A0D0DGH1-F1
#
_entry.id   AF-A0A0D0DGH1-F1
#
_cell.length_a   1.000
_cell.length_b   1.000
_cell.length_c   1.000
_cell.angle_alpha   90.00
_cell.angle_beta   90.00
_cell.angle_gamma   90.00
#
_symmetry.space_group_name_H-M   'P 1'
#
loop_
_entity.id
_entity.type
_entity.pdbx_description
1 polymer ?
#
loop_
_entity_poly.entity_id
_entity_poly.type
_entity_poly.pdbx_seq_one_letter_code
_entity_poly.pdbx_strand_id
1 'polypeptide(L)'
;YTVLQVLATLCEALIEPFFNPTMLLKEQIRSLLKFTHLSFALYQQHAASFMPCQLYCDTQAMIKNIAVVVAKQQDLDNTVPIYIIQDGDDHLKGVFGNAHTDDNDPNMGIQRLCQKLSSAADQGAIFVKHPEWDCGHCRLTASSKLGADHLNPKSWKGHIVASSVFLQTEWCEG
;
A
#
# COMPACT_ATOMS: atom_id res chain seq x y z
N TYR A 1 12.58 -24.38 -15.46
CA TYR A 1 13.11 -23.54 -14.36
C TYR A 1 12.94 -22.05 -14.62
N THR A 2 13.14 -21.58 -15.85
CA THR A 2 13.09 -20.15 -16.23
C THR A 2 11.73 -19.45 -16.04
N VAL A 3 10.60 -20.10 -16.36
CA VAL A 3 9.27 -19.45 -16.27
C VAL A 3 8.86 -19.15 -14.82
N LEU A 4 9.11 -20.08 -13.90
CA LEU A 4 8.82 -19.86 -12.47
C LEU A 4 9.70 -18.76 -11.87
N GLN A 5 10.94 -18.60 -12.35
CA GLN A 5 11.82 -17.51 -11.93
C GLN A 5 11.31 -16.15 -12.42
N VAL A 6 10.78 -16.07 -13.65
CA VAL A 6 10.16 -14.84 -14.17
C VAL A 6 8.92 -14.49 -13.36
N LEU A 7 8.06 -15.47 -13.07
CA LEU A 7 6.87 -15.24 -12.24
C LEU A 7 7.24 -14.82 -10.81
N ALA A 8 8.22 -15.49 -10.19
CA ALA A 8 8.71 -15.12 -8.87
C ALA A 8 9.26 -13.68 -8.86
N THR A 9 10.10 -13.34 -9.85
CA THR A 9 10.66 -11.99 -9.99
C THR A 9 9.58 -10.93 -10.16
N LEU A 10 8.53 -11.24 -10.93
CA LEU A 10 7.38 -10.36 -11.10
C LEU A 10 6.65 -10.14 -9.77
N CYS A 11 6.29 -11.22 -9.07
CA CYS A 11 5.58 -11.12 -7.79
C CYS A 11 6.43 -10.40 -6.72
N GLU A 12 7.72 -10.71 -6.63
CA GLU A 12 8.65 -10.04 -5.72
C GLU A 12 8.73 -8.54 -6.02
N ALA A 13 8.82 -8.16 -7.30
CA ALA A 13 8.89 -6.76 -7.71
C ALA A 13 7.67 -5.94 -7.27
N LEU A 14 6.48 -6.57 -7.24
CA LEU A 14 5.25 -5.95 -6.76
C LEU A 14 5.15 -5.92 -5.22
N ILE A 15 5.50 -7.03 -4.57
CA ILE A 15 5.21 -7.24 -3.14
C ILE A 15 6.28 -6.61 -2.26
N GLU A 16 7.57 -6.83 -2.53
CA GLU A 16 8.68 -6.42 -1.66
C GLU A 16 8.62 -4.95 -1.19
N PRO A 17 8.25 -3.97 -2.04
CA PRO A 17 8.10 -2.56 -1.65
C PRO A 17 7.15 -2.32 -0.47
N PHE A 18 6.13 -3.15 -0.30
CA PHE A 18 5.11 -3.00 0.74
C PHE A 18 5.43 -3.77 2.03
N PHE A 19 6.35 -4.74 1.97
CA PHE A 19 6.64 -5.65 3.09
C PHE A 19 8.05 -5.50 3.67
N ASN A 20 8.95 -4.82 2.96
CA ASN A 20 10.31 -4.61 3.41
C ASN A 20 10.50 -3.22 4.04
N PRO A 21 10.47 -3.11 5.39
CA PRO A 21 10.57 -1.81 6.08
C PRO A 21 11.96 -1.16 5.95
N THR A 22 12.97 -1.88 5.43
CA THR A 22 14.33 -1.36 5.26
C THR A 22 14.57 -0.74 3.89
N MET A 23 13.65 -0.97 2.95
CA MET A 23 13.77 -0.53 1.57
C MET A 23 13.64 1.00 1.44
N LEU A 24 14.52 1.61 0.64
CA LEU A 24 14.48 3.05 0.35
C LEU A 24 13.33 3.37 -0.62
N LEU A 25 12.78 4.58 -0.58
CA LEU A 25 11.69 4.96 -1.49
C LEU A 25 12.10 4.82 -2.97
N LYS A 26 13.33 5.19 -3.33
CA LYS A 26 13.82 4.99 -4.71
C LYS A 26 13.85 3.53 -5.13
N GLU A 27 14.23 2.63 -4.22
CA GLU A 27 14.28 1.19 -4.47
C GLU A 27 12.86 0.62 -4.60
N GLN A 28 11.93 1.10 -3.75
CA GLN A 28 10.52 0.75 -3.83
C GLN A 28 9.95 1.14 -5.20
N ILE A 29 10.14 2.39 -5.64
CA ILE A 29 9.69 2.86 -6.95
C ILE A 29 10.31 2.05 -8.08
N ARG A 30 11.62 1.82 -8.05
CA ARG A 30 12.30 1.00 -9.06
C ARG A 30 11.73 -0.41 -9.15
N SER A 31 11.48 -1.04 -8.01
CA SER A 31 10.88 -2.37 -7.94
C SER A 31 9.47 -2.40 -8.53
N LEU A 32 8.64 -1.39 -8.23
CA LEU A 32 7.30 -1.28 -8.82
C LEU A 32 7.37 -1.03 -10.34
N LEU A 33 8.30 -0.21 -10.81
CA LEU A 33 8.49 0.05 -12.24
C LEU A 33 8.99 -1.19 -12.98
N LYS A 34 9.84 -2.00 -12.33
CA LYS A 34 10.22 -3.33 -12.81
C LYS A 34 9.01 -4.25 -12.98
N PHE A 35 8.07 -4.24 -12.03
CA PHE A 35 6.81 -4.94 -12.20
C PHE A 35 6.03 -4.41 -13.41
N THR A 36 5.92 -3.09 -13.58
CA THR A 36 5.24 -2.46 -14.72
C THR A 36 5.82 -2.93 -16.06
N HIS A 37 7.15 -2.92 -16.23
CA HIS A 37 7.77 -3.35 -17.48
C HIS A 37 7.62 -4.85 -17.76
N LEU A 38 7.83 -5.69 -16.74
CA LEU A 38 7.68 -7.14 -16.88
C LEU A 38 6.23 -7.53 -17.18
N SER A 39 5.28 -6.97 -16.41
CA SER A 39 3.86 -7.24 -16.63
C SER A 39 3.37 -6.72 -17.98
N PHE A 40 3.85 -5.56 -18.44
CA PHE A 40 3.56 -5.06 -19.78
C PHE A 40 4.03 -6.03 -20.87
N ALA A 41 5.29 -6.47 -20.81
CA ALA A 41 5.85 -7.41 -21.80
C ALA A 41 5.08 -8.74 -21.84
N LEU A 42 4.75 -9.30 -20.66
CA LEU A 42 3.99 -10.54 -20.55
C LEU A 42 2.53 -10.38 -21.00
N TYR A 43 1.89 -9.26 -20.65
CA TYR A 43 0.52 -8.96 -21.06
C TYR A 43 0.43 -8.67 -22.56
N GLN A 44 1.44 -8.05 -23.16
CA GLN A 44 1.49 -7.86 -24.62
C GLN A 44 1.55 -9.20 -25.36
N GLN A 45 2.26 -10.19 -24.82
CA GLN A 45 2.42 -11.51 -25.44
C GLN A 45 1.24 -12.45 -25.22
N HIS A 46 0.63 -12.41 -24.04
CA HIS A 46 -0.33 -13.43 -23.60
C HIS A 46 -1.70 -12.85 -23.21
N ALA A 47 -1.83 -11.52 -23.15
CA ALA A 47 -3.04 -10.79 -22.81
C ALA A 47 -3.76 -11.38 -21.58
N ALA A 48 -5.08 -11.54 -21.68
CA ALA A 48 -5.94 -12.04 -20.61
C ALA A 48 -5.60 -13.49 -20.17
N SER A 49 -4.84 -14.26 -20.95
CA SER A 49 -4.41 -15.61 -20.55
C SER A 49 -3.30 -15.59 -19.51
N PHE A 50 -2.51 -14.51 -19.44
CA PHE A 50 -1.51 -14.32 -18.40
C PHE A 50 -2.12 -13.72 -17.14
N MET A 51 -2.89 -12.65 -17.28
CA MET A 51 -3.51 -11.94 -16.16
C MET A 51 -4.83 -11.30 -16.62
N PRO A 52 -5.91 -11.33 -15.82
CA PRO A 52 -7.15 -10.64 -16.18
C PRO A 52 -6.91 -9.16 -16.47
N CYS A 53 -7.59 -8.63 -17.49
CA CYS A 53 -7.49 -7.21 -17.88
C CYS A 53 -7.72 -6.28 -16.68
N GLN A 54 -8.67 -6.62 -15.81
CA GLN A 54 -8.95 -5.87 -14.59
C GLN A 54 -7.72 -5.80 -13.67
N LEU A 55 -7.10 -6.95 -13.35
CA LEU A 55 -5.92 -7.00 -12.49
C LEU A 55 -4.72 -6.28 -13.11
N TYR A 56 -4.55 -6.38 -14.43
CA TYR A 56 -3.53 -5.62 -15.15
C TYR A 56 -3.76 -4.11 -15.00
N CYS A 57 -4.96 -3.62 -15.33
CA CYS A 57 -5.28 -2.20 -15.24
C CYS A 57 -5.15 -1.67 -13.82
N ASP A 58 -5.64 -2.41 -12.82
CA ASP A 58 -5.62 -1.99 -11.42
C ASP A 58 -4.18 -1.89 -10.89
N THR A 59 -3.33 -2.89 -11.19
CA THR A 59 -1.92 -2.85 -10.75
C THR A 59 -1.13 -1.73 -11.43
N GLN A 60 -1.34 -1.49 -12.73
CA GLN A 60 -0.72 -0.35 -13.42
C GLN A 60 -1.20 1.00 -12.86
N ALA A 61 -2.49 1.12 -12.57
CA ALA A 61 -3.08 2.33 -12.00
C ALA A 61 -2.54 2.61 -10.59
N MET A 62 -2.43 1.58 -9.75
CA MET A 62 -1.84 1.67 -8.41
C MET A 62 -0.40 2.19 -8.48
N ILE A 63 0.46 1.59 -9.33
CA ILE A 63 1.86 2.00 -9.45
C ILE A 63 1.98 3.43 -10.00
N LYS A 64 1.15 3.78 -10.99
CA LYS A 64 1.08 5.15 -11.51
C LYS A 64 0.65 6.14 -10.43
N ASN A 65 -0.34 5.78 -9.60
CA ASN A 65 -0.79 6.64 -8.51
C ASN A 65 0.35 6.93 -7.53
N ILE A 66 1.09 5.90 -7.11
CA ILE A 66 2.26 6.03 -6.25
C ILE A 66 3.28 7.00 -6.86
N ALA A 67 3.61 6.86 -8.15
CA ALA A 67 4.54 7.78 -8.82
C ALA A 67 4.02 9.23 -8.84
N VAL A 68 2.72 9.43 -9.06
CA VAL A 68 2.07 10.75 -9.02
C VAL A 68 2.10 11.34 -7.61
N VAL A 69 1.86 10.54 -6.57
CA VAL A 69 1.96 10.97 -5.16
C VAL A 69 3.39 11.42 -4.84
N VAL A 70 4.39 10.66 -5.28
CA VAL A 70 5.81 11.06 -5.12
C VAL A 70 6.07 12.39 -5.82
N ALA A 71 5.68 12.55 -7.09
CA ALA A 71 5.88 13.80 -7.82
C ALA A 71 5.18 14.99 -7.14
N LYS A 72 3.93 14.81 -6.71
CA LYS A 72 3.18 15.85 -5.97
C LYS A 72 3.89 16.24 -4.68
N GLN A 73 4.41 15.26 -3.94
CA GLN A 73 5.12 15.54 -2.70
C GLN A 73 6.45 16.25 -2.96
N GLN A 74 7.15 15.94 -4.05
CA GLN A 74 8.37 16.66 -4.45
C GLN A 74 8.10 18.15 -4.71
N ASP A 75 6.95 18.48 -5.30
CA ASP A 75 6.53 19.85 -5.56
C ASP A 75 6.03 20.58 -4.29
N LEU A 76 5.37 19.85 -3.37
CA LEU A 76 4.79 20.42 -2.15
C LEU A 76 5.84 20.60 -1.02
N ASP A 77 6.45 19.49 -0.60
CA ASP A 77 7.51 19.46 0.42
C ASP A 77 8.34 18.19 0.25
N ASN A 78 9.53 18.36 -0.33
CA ASN A 78 10.40 17.24 -0.64
C ASN A 78 11.15 16.64 0.56
N THR A 79 10.91 17.14 1.79
CA THR A 79 11.57 16.68 3.02
C THR A 79 10.73 15.70 3.84
N VAL A 80 9.43 15.66 3.59
CA VAL A 80 8.48 14.81 4.34
C VAL A 80 8.59 13.35 3.85
N PRO A 81 8.57 12.37 4.77
CA PRO A 81 8.54 10.96 4.42
C PRO A 81 7.21 10.57 3.75
N ILE A 82 7.28 9.72 2.73
CA ILE A 82 6.15 9.11 2.03
C ILE A 82 6.10 7.63 2.34
N TYR A 83 4.96 7.15 2.82
CA TYR A 83 4.73 5.73 3.09
C TYR A 83 3.78 5.17 2.04
N ILE A 84 4.30 4.44 1.04
CA ILE A 84 3.46 3.84 -0.02
C ILE A 84 2.41 2.85 0.52
N ILE A 85 2.67 2.26 1.69
CA ILE A 85 1.72 1.41 2.43
C ILE A 85 0.45 2.15 2.89
N GLN A 86 0.48 3.48 2.95
CA GLN A 86 -0.69 4.28 3.31
C GLN A 86 -1.56 4.64 2.11
N ASP A 87 -1.13 4.31 0.88
CA ASP A 87 -1.93 4.51 -0.34
C ASP A 87 -3.08 3.49 -0.47
N GLY A 88 -3.14 2.52 0.45
CA GLY A 88 -4.21 1.53 0.56
C GLY A 88 -5.43 2.00 1.34
N ASP A 89 -6.40 1.10 1.47
CA ASP A 89 -7.70 1.34 2.11
C ASP A 89 -7.77 0.84 3.57
N ASP A 90 -6.64 0.46 4.18
CA ASP A 90 -6.61 -0.14 5.52
C ASP A 90 -7.27 0.73 6.58
N HIS A 91 -7.06 2.05 6.53
CA HIS A 91 -7.73 3.00 7.43
C HIS A 91 -9.26 2.98 7.23
N LEU A 92 -9.71 2.91 5.98
CA LEU A 92 -11.13 2.86 5.66
C LEU A 92 -11.74 1.52 6.10
N LYS A 93 -11.05 0.40 5.85
CA LYS A 93 -11.43 -0.94 6.33
C LYS A 93 -11.56 -0.98 7.85
N GLY A 94 -10.66 -0.32 8.58
CA GLY A 94 -10.75 -0.18 10.03
C GLY A 94 -12.06 0.50 10.47
N VAL A 95 -12.43 1.62 9.83
CA VAL A 95 -13.69 2.33 10.10
C VAL A 95 -14.91 1.45 9.78
N PHE A 96 -14.89 0.72 8.66
CA PHE A 96 -15.95 -0.24 8.33
C PHE A 96 -16.03 -1.40 9.33
N GLY A 97 -14.87 -1.90 9.79
CA GLY A 97 -14.78 -2.93 10.82
C GLY A 97 -15.47 -2.47 12.10
N ASN A 98 -15.08 -1.30 12.62
CA ASN A 98 -15.67 -0.70 13.81
C ASN A 98 -17.19 -0.54 13.66
N ALA A 99 -17.65 0.04 12.55
CA ALA A 99 -19.08 0.22 12.30
C ALA A 99 -19.87 -1.11 12.33
N HIS A 100 -19.30 -2.20 11.83
CA HIS A 100 -19.92 -3.53 11.89
C HIS A 100 -19.85 -4.17 13.28
N THR A 101 -18.81 -3.92 14.07
CA THR A 101 -18.63 -4.53 15.40
C THR A 101 -19.22 -3.74 16.56
N ASP A 102 -19.59 -2.47 16.34
CA ASP A 102 -20.13 -1.58 17.38
C ASP A 102 -21.45 -2.07 18.00
N ASP A 103 -22.18 -2.97 17.34
CA ASP A 103 -23.43 -3.55 17.85
C ASP A 103 -23.68 -4.93 17.21
N ASN A 104 -24.62 -5.71 17.76
CA ASN A 104 -25.00 -7.05 17.29
C ASN A 104 -25.74 -7.07 15.94
N ASP A 105 -25.83 -5.94 15.25
CA ASP A 105 -26.42 -5.82 13.91
C ASP A 105 -25.34 -5.38 12.90
N PRO A 106 -24.61 -6.35 12.32
CA PRO A 106 -23.59 -6.07 11.31
C PRO A 106 -24.20 -5.74 9.95
N ASN A 107 -25.45 -6.11 9.66
CA ASN A 107 -26.08 -5.91 8.36
C ASN A 107 -27.15 -4.81 8.43
N MET A 108 -26.71 -3.63 8.86
CA MET A 108 -27.58 -2.49 9.08
C MET A 108 -28.02 -1.80 7.78
N GLY A 109 -29.21 -1.20 7.80
CA GLY A 109 -29.69 -0.34 6.71
C GLY A 109 -28.86 0.93 6.55
N ILE A 110 -28.96 1.58 5.38
CA ILE A 110 -28.06 2.69 4.98
C ILE A 110 -28.03 3.87 5.97
N GLN A 111 -29.19 4.25 6.55
CA GLN A 111 -29.25 5.34 7.51
C GLN A 111 -28.46 5.03 8.79
N ARG A 112 -28.57 3.78 9.28
CA ARG A 112 -27.85 3.32 10.46
C ARG A 112 -26.37 3.13 10.17
N LEU A 113 -26.02 2.69 8.95
CA LEU A 113 -24.64 2.66 8.48
C LEU A 113 -24.01 4.06 8.50
N CYS A 114 -24.69 5.08 7.98
CA CYS A 114 -24.18 6.46 8.02
C CYS A 114 -23.91 6.96 9.45
N GLN A 115 -24.82 6.69 10.38
CA GLN A 115 -24.66 7.07 11.78
C GLN A 115 -23.46 6.35 12.43
N LYS A 116 -23.34 5.04 12.20
CA LYS A 116 -22.23 4.24 12.74
C LYS A 116 -20.89 4.63 12.14
N LEU A 117 -20.82 4.86 10.82
CA LEU A 117 -19.59 5.35 10.18
C LEU A 117 -19.17 6.72 10.74
N SER A 118 -20.12 7.60 11.03
CA SER A 118 -19.83 8.90 11.67
C SER A 118 -19.26 8.70 13.07
N SER A 119 -19.89 7.86 13.89
CA SER A 119 -19.41 7.52 15.24
C SER A 119 -18.03 6.86 15.21
N ALA A 120 -17.80 5.91 14.31
CA ALA A 120 -16.52 5.22 14.15
C ALA A 120 -15.40 6.18 13.70
N ALA A 121 -15.72 7.15 12.84
CA ALA A 121 -14.79 8.20 12.44
C ALA A 121 -14.44 9.14 13.61
N ASP A 122 -15.43 9.55 14.40
CA ASP A 122 -15.23 10.36 15.61
C ASP A 122 -14.37 9.63 16.65
N GLN A 123 -14.64 8.34 16.89
CA GLN A 123 -13.82 7.47 17.74
C GLN A 123 -12.37 7.40 17.22
N GLY A 124 -12.18 7.18 15.91
CA GLY A 124 -10.86 7.17 15.29
C GLY A 124 -10.11 8.49 15.51
N ALA A 125 -10.78 9.63 15.37
CA ALA A 125 -10.20 10.94 15.61
C ALA A 125 -9.81 11.15 17.09
N ILE A 126 -10.59 10.60 18.04
CA ILE A 126 -10.26 10.61 19.47
C ILE A 126 -9.03 9.76 19.74
N PHE A 127 -8.96 8.53 19.20
CA PHE A 127 -7.81 7.65 19.39
C PHE A 127 -6.53 8.16 18.76
N VAL A 128 -6.61 8.91 17.66
CA VAL A 128 -5.44 9.63 17.10
C VAL A 128 -4.93 10.70 18.08
N LYS A 129 -5.81 11.40 18.80
CA LYS A 129 -5.45 12.42 19.81
C LYS A 129 -4.98 11.80 21.12
N HIS A 130 -5.48 10.61 21.44
CA HIS A 130 -5.20 9.85 22.66
C HIS A 130 -4.71 8.43 22.32
N PRO A 131 -3.47 8.29 21.80
CA PRO A 131 -2.92 6.98 21.43
C PRO A 131 -2.80 5.99 22.59
N GLU A 132 -2.90 6.48 23.84
CA GLU A 132 -2.90 5.68 25.06
C GLU A 132 -4.23 4.96 25.34
N TRP A 133 -5.33 5.38 24.68
CA TRP A 133 -6.66 4.78 24.87
C TRP A 133 -6.95 3.64 23.90
N ASP A 134 -6.27 3.62 22.76
CA ASP A 134 -6.35 2.55 21.77
C ASP A 134 -4.95 1.98 21.54
N CYS A 135 -4.66 0.88 22.24
CA CYS A 135 -3.41 0.15 22.05
C CYS A 135 -3.32 -0.52 20.66
N GLY A 136 -4.36 -0.44 19.84
CA GLY A 136 -4.47 -1.13 18.57
C GLY A 136 -4.35 -2.64 18.73
N HIS A 137 -4.27 -3.34 17.61
CA HIS A 137 -3.86 -4.74 17.62
C HIS A 137 -2.34 -4.80 17.84
N CYS A 138 -1.91 -5.05 19.08
CA CYS A 138 -0.50 -5.33 19.39
C CYS A 138 0.00 -6.54 18.60
N ARG A 139 0.78 -6.32 17.53
CA ARG A 139 1.46 -7.40 16.81
C ARG A 139 2.77 -7.76 17.51
N LEU A 140 2.92 -9.03 17.86
CA LEU A 140 4.01 -9.53 18.70
C LEU A 140 5.40 -9.51 18.02
N THR A 141 5.51 -9.46 16.69
CA THR A 141 6.80 -9.33 15.99
C THR A 141 6.62 -8.84 14.56
N ALA A 142 7.26 -7.71 14.21
CA ALA A 142 7.47 -7.27 12.83
C ALA A 142 8.76 -7.87 12.26
N SER A 143 8.89 -9.20 12.27
CA SER A 143 9.94 -9.90 11.54
C SER A 143 9.42 -10.22 10.14
N SER A 144 10.28 -10.15 9.12
CA SER A 144 9.97 -10.43 7.71
C SER A 144 9.50 -11.87 7.41
N LYS A 145 9.19 -12.66 8.45
CA LYS A 145 8.82 -14.07 8.36
C LYS A 145 7.41 -14.25 8.92
N LEU A 146 6.47 -14.32 7.97
CA LEU A 146 5.07 -14.72 8.15
C LEU A 146 4.22 -13.71 8.96
N GLY A 147 3.28 -13.05 8.29
CA GLY A 147 2.28 -12.18 8.93
C GLY A 147 2.50 -10.67 8.78
N ALA A 148 3.37 -10.21 7.88
CA ALA A 148 3.68 -8.79 7.68
C ALA A 148 2.62 -7.98 6.89
N ASP A 149 1.35 -8.38 6.91
CA ASP A 149 0.26 -7.79 6.09
C ASP A 149 -0.30 -6.44 6.59
N HIS A 150 0.19 -5.91 7.72
CA HIS A 150 -0.18 -4.59 8.26
C HIS A 150 1.05 -3.91 8.86
N LEU A 151 2.01 -3.54 8.01
CA LEU A 151 3.12 -2.69 8.45
C LEU A 151 2.61 -1.27 8.71
N ASN A 152 3.18 -0.60 9.72
CA ASN A 152 2.82 0.76 10.05
C ASN A 152 3.98 1.71 9.72
N PRO A 153 3.73 3.01 9.53
CA PRO A 153 4.79 3.99 9.33
C PRO A 153 5.89 3.94 10.42
N LYS A 154 5.52 3.58 11.65
CA LYS A 154 6.45 3.45 12.80
C LYS A 154 7.45 2.30 12.65
N SER A 155 7.12 1.24 11.92
CA SER A 155 8.00 0.09 11.69
C SER A 155 8.96 0.31 10.53
N TRP A 156 8.76 1.35 9.72
CA TRP A 156 9.62 1.69 8.59
C TRP A 156 10.95 2.28 9.07
N LYS A 157 12.06 1.71 8.58
CA LYS A 157 13.43 2.12 8.92
C LYS A 157 14.19 2.67 7.70
N GLY A 158 13.75 2.38 6.49
CA GLY A 158 14.32 2.92 5.26
C GLY A 158 14.11 4.43 5.14
N HIS A 159 15.03 5.12 4.47
CA HIS A 159 14.88 6.54 4.15
C HIS A 159 13.88 6.71 2.99
N ILE A 160 12.73 7.30 3.29
CA ILE A 160 11.56 7.32 2.42
C ILE A 160 11.11 8.74 2.05
N VAL A 161 12.08 9.62 1.83
CA VAL A 161 11.81 11.03 1.54
C VAL A 161 11.70 11.25 0.03
N ALA A 162 10.73 12.08 -0.39
CA ALA A 162 10.46 12.36 -1.80
C ALA A 162 11.68 12.90 -2.57
N SER A 163 12.50 13.75 -1.92
CA SER A 163 13.74 14.30 -2.50
C SER A 163 14.78 13.24 -2.89
N SER A 164 14.69 12.03 -2.33
CA SER A 164 15.65 10.95 -2.63
C SER A 164 15.36 10.20 -3.94
N VAL A 165 14.26 10.52 -4.62
CA VAL A 165 13.79 9.82 -5.82
C VAL A 165 13.93 10.73 -7.03
N PHE A 166 14.46 10.20 -8.13
CA PHE A 166 14.35 10.86 -9.44
C PHE A 166 13.60 9.94 -10.39
N LEU A 167 12.30 10.22 -10.57
CA LEU A 167 11.36 9.32 -11.23
C LEU A 167 11.81 8.87 -12.63
N GLN A 168 12.46 9.75 -13.39
CA GLN A 168 12.97 9.41 -14.72
C GLN A 168 14.11 8.38 -14.68
N THR A 169 15.01 8.47 -13.70
CA THR A 169 16.08 7.48 -13.52
C THR A 169 15.48 6.15 -13.08
N GLU A 170 14.57 6.17 -12.10
CA GLU A 170 13.96 4.93 -11.62
C GLU A 170 13.11 4.24 -12.70
N TRP A 171 12.52 5.01 -13.62
CA TRP A 171 11.85 4.48 -14.80
C TRP A 171 12.81 3.82 -15.79
N CYS A 172 14.01 4.36 -15.98
CA CYS A 172 14.98 3.74 -16.87
C CYS A 172 15.67 2.52 -16.25
N GLU A 173 15.79 2.47 -14.93
CA GLU A 173 16.49 1.41 -14.20
C GLU A 173 15.60 0.26 -13.70
N GLY A 174 14.30 0.52 -13.51
CA GLY A 174 13.30 -0.51 -13.17
C GLY A 174 12.92 -1.32 -14.40
#